data_AF-A0A536W5L5-F1
#
_entry.id   AF-A0A536W5L5-F1
#
_cell.length_a   1.000
_cell.length_b   1.000
_cell.length_c   1.000
_cell.angle_alpha   90.00
_cell.angle_beta   90.00
_cell.angle_gamma   90.00
#
_symmetry.space_group_name_H-M   'P 1'
#
loop_
_entity.id
_entity.type
_entity.pdbx_description
1 polymer ?
#
loop_
_entity_poly.entity_id
_entity_poly.type
_entity_poly.pdbx_seq_one_letter_code
_entity_poly.pdbx_strand_id
1 'polypeptide(L)'
;MSKRRKTNGYARPVRTKRDYERASSVAKRLSGQADRDSAAELRLQSLLRQLDEFDDLEDEASADDPADYPYEGPRRRWSDNESGDN
;
A
#
# COMPACT_ATOMS: atom_id res chain seq x y z
N MET A 1 -3.79 29.36 7.00
CA MET A 1 -2.96 28.82 5.90
C MET A 1 -2.96 27.29 5.92
N SER A 2 -3.46 26.64 4.88
CA SER A 2 -3.38 25.18 4.74
C SER A 2 -1.93 24.80 4.41
N LYS A 3 -1.22 24.16 5.35
CA LYS A 3 0.15 23.69 5.13
C LYS A 3 0.10 22.63 4.03
N ARG A 4 0.47 23.00 2.80
CA ARG A 4 0.65 22.06 1.69
C ARG A 4 1.66 21.02 2.15
N ARG A 5 1.18 19.82 2.48
CA ARG A 5 2.04 18.69 2.91
C ARG A 5 3.07 18.53 1.81
N LYS A 6 4.35 18.68 2.17
CA LYS A 6 5.48 18.50 1.28
C LYS A 6 5.41 17.05 0.83
N THR A 7 4.88 16.84 -0.36
CA THR A 7 4.77 15.52 -0.94
C THR A 7 6.19 15.13 -1.29
N ASN A 8 6.80 14.23 -0.52
CA ASN A 8 8.07 13.62 -0.91
C ASN A 8 7.86 13.05 -2.32
N GLY A 9 8.85 13.15 -3.20
CA GLY A 9 8.75 12.76 -4.61
C GLY A 9 8.49 11.27 -4.86
N TYR A 10 8.00 10.52 -3.86
CA TYR A 10 7.78 9.08 -3.91
C TYR A 10 6.30 8.75 -3.86
N ALA A 11 5.93 7.67 -4.54
CA ALA A 11 4.59 7.11 -4.52
C ALA A 11 4.31 6.42 -3.17
N ARG A 12 3.02 6.21 -2.86
CA ARG A 12 2.61 5.38 -1.73
C ARG A 12 2.53 3.91 -2.19
N PRO A 13 2.86 2.94 -1.31
CA PRO A 13 2.66 1.50 -1.52
C PRO A 13 1.31 1.16 -2.15
N VAL A 14 1.33 0.41 -3.26
CA VAL A 14 0.15 -0.23 -3.84
C VAL A 14 -0.01 -1.59 -3.15
N ARG A 15 -1.13 -1.79 -2.44
CA ARG A 15 -1.41 -3.03 -1.68
C ARG A 15 -2.73 -3.67 -2.03
N THR A 16 -3.61 -2.92 -2.69
CA THR A 16 -4.97 -3.36 -2.99
C THR A 16 -5.31 -3.01 -4.43
N LYS A 17 -6.26 -3.73 -5.04
CA LYS A 17 -6.73 -3.45 -6.41
C LYS A 17 -7.22 -2.01 -6.57
N ARG A 18 -7.89 -1.47 -5.54
CA ARG A 18 -8.32 -0.06 -5.52
C ARG A 18 -7.14 0.91 -5.56
N ASP A 19 -6.03 0.58 -4.90
CA ASP A 19 -4.83 1.40 -4.94
C ASP A 19 -4.15 1.30 -6.30
N TYR A 20 -4.14 0.12 -6.92
CA TYR A 20 -3.62 -0.10 -8.27
C TYR A 20 -4.37 0.74 -9.32
N GLU A 21 -5.70 0.71 -9.31
CA GLU A 21 -6.54 1.51 -10.22
C GLU A 21 -6.27 3.02 -10.05
N ARG A 22 -6.10 3.47 -8.80
CA ARG A 22 -5.79 4.87 -8.50
C ARG A 22 -4.38 5.24 -8.96
N ALA A 23 -3.40 4.39 -8.67
CA ALA A 23 -2.01 4.59 -9.04
C ALA A 23 -1.83 4.61 -10.56
N SER A 24 -2.45 3.68 -11.29
CA SER A 24 -2.44 3.62 -12.75
C SER A 24 -3.09 4.86 -13.39
N SER A 25 -4.22 5.33 -12.85
CA SER A 25 -4.87 6.57 -13.31
C SER A 25 -3.96 7.79 -13.11
N VAL A 26 -3.27 7.89 -11.97
CA VAL A 26 -2.34 8.98 -11.67
C VAL A 26 -1.09 8.90 -12.55
N ALA A 27 -0.55 7.70 -12.78
CA ALA A 27 0.59 7.48 -13.65
C ALA A 27 0.28 7.93 -15.09
N LYS A 28 -0.87 7.55 -15.65
CA LYS A 28 -1.34 7.99 -16.98
C LYS A 28 -1.48 9.52 -17.09
N ARG A 29 -2.00 10.16 -16.04
CA ARG A 29 -2.11 11.62 -16.00
C ARG A 29 -0.75 12.30 -15.96
N LEU A 30 0.15 11.79 -15.12
CA LEU A 30 1.51 12.32 -15.02
C LEU A 30 2.23 12.13 -16.36
N SER A 31 2.17 10.93 -16.96
CA SER A 31 2.80 10.62 -18.25
C SER A 31 2.28 11.44 -19.44
N GLY A 32 1.13 12.11 -19.31
CA GLY A 32 0.60 13.04 -20.31
C GLY A 32 1.06 14.50 -20.13
N GLN A 33 1.63 14.88 -18.99
CA GLN A 33 2.16 16.24 -18.79
C GLN A 33 3.50 16.40 -19.51
N ALA A 34 3.65 17.43 -20.34
CA ALA A 34 4.88 17.69 -21.12
C ALA A 34 6.00 18.32 -20.27
N ASP A 35 5.68 19.21 -19.34
CA ASP A 35 6.64 19.93 -18.50
C ASP A 35 6.59 19.45 -17.05
N ARG A 36 7.24 18.32 -16.77
CA ARG A 36 7.29 17.76 -15.41
C ARG A 36 8.55 18.21 -14.69
N ASP A 37 8.36 18.75 -13.48
CA ASP A 37 9.47 18.98 -12.57
C ASP A 37 10.12 17.65 -12.15
N SER A 38 11.41 17.67 -11.78
CA SER A 38 12.15 16.46 -11.38
C SER A 38 11.47 15.67 -10.25
N ALA A 39 10.73 16.34 -9.36
CA ALA A 39 9.95 15.68 -8.32
C ALA A 39 8.72 14.93 -8.84
N ALA A 40 8.09 15.43 -9.91
CA ALA A 40 6.98 14.76 -10.58
C ALA A 40 7.47 13.56 -11.39
N GLU A 41 8.64 13.69 -12.03
CA GLU A 41 9.30 12.58 -12.72
C GLU A 41 9.67 11.46 -11.75
N LEU A 42 10.27 11.78 -10.60
CA LEU A 42 10.55 10.79 -9.55
C LEU A 42 9.30 10.09 -9.03
N ARG A 43 8.17 10.81 -8.91
CA ARG A 43 6.90 10.19 -8.52
C ARG A 43 6.37 9.25 -9.58
N LEU A 44 6.50 9.60 -10.86
CA LEU A 44 6.09 8.76 -11.97
C LEU A 44 6.91 7.46 -11.98
N GLN A 45 8.24 7.57 -11.88
CA GLN A 45 9.13 6.40 -11.80
C GLN A 45 8.79 5.51 -10.59
N SER A 46 8.56 6.12 -9.42
CA SER A 46 8.15 5.40 -8.23
C SER A 46 6.78 4.73 -8.37
N LEU A 47 5.80 5.39 -9.03
CA LEU A 47 4.48 4.81 -9.30
C LEU A 47 4.57 3.60 -10.23
N LEU A 48 5.33 3.71 -11.31
CA LEU A 48 5.51 2.62 -12.28
C LEU A 48 6.13 1.40 -11.61
N ARG A 49 7.19 1.59 -10.82
CA ARG A 49 7.81 0.50 -10.06
C ARG A 49 6.83 -0.22 -9.12
N GLN A 50 5.92 0.52 -8.50
CA GLN A 50 4.96 -0.06 -7.55
C GLN A 50 3.80 -0.78 -8.24
N LEU A 51 3.47 -0.39 -9.47
CA LEU A 51 2.51 -1.13 -10.30
C LEU A 51 3.13 -2.44 -10.77
N ASP A 52 4.39 -2.38 -11.24
CA ASP A 52 5.18 -3.54 -11.67
C ASP A 52 5.32 -4.57 -10.52
N GLU A 53 5.72 -4.10 -9.33
CA GLU A 53 5.81 -4.93 -8.11
C GLU A 53 4.46 -5.55 -7.72
N PHE A 54 3.34 -4.85 -7.94
CA PHE A 54 2.02 -5.39 -7.62
C PHE A 54 1.56 -6.43 -8.64
N ASP A 55 1.88 -6.24 -9.93
CA ASP A 55 1.60 -7.20 -10.99
C ASP A 55 2.43 -8.49 -10.79
N ASP A 56 3.73 -8.36 -10.46
CA ASP A 56 4.60 -9.50 -10.09
C ASP A 56 4.06 -10.28 -8.87
N LEU A 57 3.52 -9.56 -7.87
CA LEU A 57 2.92 -10.17 -6.68
C LEU A 57 1.56 -10.83 -6.96
N GLU A 58 0.75 -10.37 -7.92
CA GLU A 58 -0.47 -11.09 -8.32
C GLU A 58 -0.14 -12.42 -9.03
N ASP A 59 0.96 -12.45 -9.78
CA ASP A 59 1.46 -13.68 -10.40
C ASP A 59 2.06 -14.66 -9.37
N GLU A 60 2.75 -14.17 -8.33
CA GLU A 60 3.33 -15.00 -7.27
C GLU A 60 2.35 -15.36 -6.14
N ALA A 61 1.31 -14.55 -5.88
CA ALA A 61 0.21 -14.90 -4.96
C ALA A 61 -0.69 -16.03 -5.49
N SER A 62 -0.55 -16.40 -6.77
CA SER A 62 -1.14 -17.63 -7.32
C SER A 62 -0.30 -18.88 -7.04
N ALA A 63 0.92 -18.73 -6.51
CA ALA A 63 1.84 -19.83 -6.18
C ALA A 63 1.96 -20.10 -4.66
N ASP A 64 1.59 -19.16 -3.79
CA ASP A 64 1.60 -19.36 -2.34
C ASP A 64 0.16 -19.25 -1.79
N ASP A 65 -0.51 -20.40 -1.75
CA ASP A 65 -1.80 -20.59 -1.09
C ASP A 65 -1.63 -20.25 0.42
N PRO A 66 -2.29 -19.21 0.95
CA PRO A 66 -2.14 -18.83 2.35
C PRO A 66 -2.98 -19.71 3.29
N ALA A 67 -3.29 -20.97 2.94
CA ALA A 67 -3.99 -21.89 3.83
C ALA A 67 -3.10 -22.52 4.91
N ASP A 68 -1.78 -22.35 4.87
CA ASP A 68 -0.86 -23.11 5.74
C ASP A 68 -0.21 -22.33 6.89
N TYR A 69 -0.84 -21.24 7.34
CA TYR A 69 -0.49 -20.64 8.64
C TYR A 69 -1.69 -20.68 9.59
N PRO A 70 -1.87 -21.77 10.38
CA PRO A 70 -2.71 -21.70 11.56
C PRO A 70 -2.10 -20.66 12.51
N TYR A 71 -2.75 -19.51 12.61
CA TYR A 71 -2.37 -18.46 13.54
C TYR A 71 -2.51 -18.96 14.98
N GLU A 72 -1.40 -19.38 15.59
CA GLU A 72 -1.29 -19.74 17.02
C GLU A 72 -1.08 -18.51 17.91
N GLY A 73 -1.77 -17.40 17.61
CA GLY A 73 -1.72 -16.21 18.45
C GLY A 73 -2.49 -16.39 19.76
N PRO A 74 -2.04 -15.78 20.88
CA PRO A 74 -2.73 -15.88 22.16
C PRO A 74 -4.21 -15.47 22.05
N ARG A 75 -5.12 -16.39 22.41
CA ARG A 75 -6.56 -16.13 22.44
C ARG A 75 -6.81 -14.92 23.34
N ARG A 76 -7.38 -13.85 22.78
CA ARG A 76 -7.81 -12.66 23.52
C ARG A 76 -8.70 -13.09 24.69
N ARG A 77 -8.13 -13.13 25.90
CA ARG A 77 -8.92 -13.14 27.13
C ARG A 77 -9.50 -11.74 27.23
N TRP A 78 -10.75 -11.59 26.81
CA TRP A 78 -11.57 -10.50 27.30
C TRP A 78 -11.43 -10.51 28.83
N SER A 79 -10.82 -9.43 29.31
CA SER A 79 -10.61 -9.04 30.69
C SER A 79 -10.85 -10.12 31.75
N ASP A 80 -9.73 -10.64 32.26
CA ASP A 80 -9.65 -11.10 33.64
C ASP A 80 -10.11 -9.94 34.53
N ASN A 81 -11.37 -9.98 34.97
CA ASN A 81 -11.86 -9.13 36.05
C ASN A 81 -11.91 -10.03 37.29
N GLU A 82 -10.73 -10.27 37.85
CA GLU A 82 -10.58 -10.61 39.25
C GLU A 82 -11.38 -9.58 40.06
N SER A 83 -12.54 -10.00 40.57
CA SER A 83 -13.25 -9.31 41.62
C SER A 83 -13.23 -10.26 42.81
N GLY A 84 -12.18 -10.13 43.62
CA GLY A 84 -12.20 -10.64 44.97
C GLY A 84 -13.25 -9.87 45.77
N ASP A 85 -14.21 -10.59 46.36
CA ASP A 85 -14.85 -10.26 47.64
C ASP A 85 -15.69 -11.46 48.15
N ASN A 86 -15.05 -12.35 48.90
CA ASN A 86 -15.47 -12.88 50.22
C ASN A 86 -14.50 -13.97 50.69
#